data_AF-A0A4R8FG31-F1
#
_entry.id   AF-A0A4R8FG31-F1
#
_cell.length_a   1.000
_cell.length_b   1.000
_cell.length_c   1.000
_cell.angle_alpha   90.00
_cell.angle_beta   90.00
_cell.angle_gamma   90.00
#
_symmetry.space_group_name_H-M   'P 1'
#
loop_
_entity.id
_entity.type
_entity.pdbx_description
1 polymer ?
#
loop_
_entity_poly.entity_id
_entity_poly.type
_entity_poly.pdbx_seq_one_letter_code
_entity_poly.pdbx_strand_id
1 'polypeptide(L)'
;MNSGLQDYGLWSLVILNSTVFITFAFSFFRPQTRRDWRSLGAFSAFMVALFTEMYGFPLTLYFLSGWLQSRYPEVDWFAHDSGHLLEMLFGWQGSPHFGPFHLLSTVFIFGGFYLIATGWRTLYAAQREGVLATSGLYAYIRHP
;
A
#
# COMPACT_ATOMS: atom_id res chain seq x y z
N MET A 1 -17.07 9.04 -28.66
CA MET A 1 -16.72 9.32 -27.26
C MET A 1 -16.23 8.02 -26.68
N ASN A 2 -14.91 7.78 -26.69
CA ASN A 2 -14.36 6.63 -25.97
C ASN A 2 -14.57 6.94 -24.50
N SER A 3 -15.49 6.21 -23.85
CA SER A 3 -15.51 6.11 -22.40
C SER A 3 -14.22 5.41 -21.99
N GLY A 4 -13.13 6.17 -21.90
CA GLY A 4 -11.94 5.73 -21.19
C GLY A 4 -12.40 5.29 -19.82
N LEU A 5 -12.10 4.05 -19.45
CA LEU A 5 -12.41 3.56 -18.11
C LEU A 5 -11.80 4.56 -17.13
N GLN A 6 -12.63 5.08 -16.23
CA GLN A 6 -12.17 6.02 -15.22
C GLN A 6 -11.33 5.23 -14.22
N ASP A 7 -10.02 5.47 -14.19
CA ASP A 7 -9.08 4.68 -13.38
C ASP A 7 -9.23 4.96 -11.87
N TYR A 8 -9.75 6.14 -11.54
CA TYR A 8 -10.08 6.59 -10.19
C TYR A 8 -11.56 7.01 -10.08
N GLY A 9 -12.04 7.18 -8.85
CA GLY A 9 -13.44 7.50 -8.56
C GLY A 9 -14.37 6.28 -8.51
N LEU A 10 -13.82 5.07 -8.52
CA LEU A 10 -14.52 3.79 -8.50
C LEU A 10 -14.97 3.44 -7.07
N TRP A 11 -15.77 4.31 -6.44
CA TRP A 11 -16.22 4.17 -5.05
C TRP A 11 -17.02 2.89 -4.77
N SER A 12 -17.71 2.35 -5.76
CA SER A 12 -18.37 1.05 -5.64
C SER A 12 -17.36 -0.07 -5.37
N LEU A 13 -16.20 -0.05 -6.03
CA LEU A 13 -15.10 -0.99 -5.76
C LEU A 13 -14.48 -0.75 -4.38
N VAL A 14 -14.33 0.52 -3.96
CA VAL A 14 -13.84 0.84 -2.61
C VAL A 14 -14.73 0.21 -1.55
N ILE A 15 -16.04 0.45 -1.64
CA ILE A 15 -17.04 -0.05 -0.68
C ILE A 15 -17.09 -1.58 -0.71
N LEU A 16 -17.17 -2.17 -1.90
CA LEU A 16 -17.28 -3.62 -2.06
C LEU A 16 -16.05 -4.33 -1.50
N ASN A 17 -14.85 -3.95 -1.93
CA ASN A 17 -13.62 -4.58 -1.46
C ASN A 17 -13.43 -4.37 0.04
N SER A 18 -13.61 -3.15 0.55
CA SER A 18 -13.50 -2.88 1.99
C SER A 18 -14.47 -3.77 2.78
N THR A 19 -15.73 -3.86 2.36
CA THR A 19 -16.74 -4.69 3.03
C THR A 19 -16.37 -6.17 3.02
N VAL A 20 -15.94 -6.69 1.88
CA VAL A 20 -15.53 -8.10 1.74
C VAL A 20 -14.37 -8.42 2.67
N PHE A 21 -13.29 -7.63 2.63
CA PHE A 21 -12.09 -7.89 3.45
C PHE A 21 -12.33 -7.67 4.95
N ILE A 22 -13.09 -6.64 5.33
CA ILE A 22 -13.44 -6.38 6.74
C ILE A 22 -14.34 -7.49 7.28
N THR A 23 -15.36 -7.90 6.52
CA THR A 23 -16.26 -8.99 6.94
C THR A 23 -15.51 -10.31 7.04
N PHE A 24 -14.62 -10.58 6.08
CA PHE A 24 -13.73 -11.73 6.14
C PHE A 24 -12.88 -11.70 7.41
N ALA A 25 -12.16 -10.61 7.68
CA ALA A 25 -11.34 -10.47 8.88
C ALA A 25 -12.16 -10.62 10.18
N PHE A 26 -13.36 -10.02 10.22
CA PHE A 26 -14.29 -10.15 11.34
C PHE A 26 -14.66 -11.60 11.63
N SER A 27 -14.91 -12.40 10.58
CA SER A 27 -15.33 -13.81 10.71
C SER A 27 -14.27 -14.70 11.39
N PHE A 28 -12.98 -14.40 11.19
CA PHE A 28 -11.85 -15.13 11.78
C PHE A 28 -11.45 -14.58 13.14
N PHE A 29 -11.39 -13.25 13.27
CA PHE A 29 -10.84 -12.61 14.45
C PHE A 29 -11.78 -12.64 15.67
N ARG A 30 -13.11 -12.60 15.44
CA ARG A 30 -14.16 -12.73 16.48
C ARG A 30 -13.85 -11.93 17.77
N PRO A 31 -13.78 -10.59 17.69
CA PRO A 31 -13.30 -9.75 18.79
C PRO A 31 -14.15 -9.89 20.06
N GLN A 32 -13.53 -10.19 21.21
CA GLN A 32 -14.23 -10.37 22.49
C GLN A 32 -13.90 -9.26 23.50
N THR A 33 -12.68 -8.72 23.44
CA THR A 33 -12.21 -7.67 24.34
C THR A 33 -12.21 -6.30 23.68
N ARG A 34 -12.16 -5.23 24.49
CA ARG A 34 -12.00 -3.86 23.97
C ARG A 34 -10.74 -3.68 23.11
N ARG A 35 -9.67 -4.43 23.42
CA ARG A 35 -8.41 -4.39 22.63
C ARG A 35 -8.60 -5.04 21.27
N ASP A 36 -9.37 -6.11 21.20
CA ASP A 36 -9.68 -6.79 19.94
C ASP A 36 -10.48 -5.85 19.03
N TRP A 37 -11.52 -5.22 19.55
CA TRP A 37 -12.30 -4.23 18.81
C TRP A 37 -11.46 -3.05 18.32
N ARG A 38 -10.52 -2.56 19.12
CA ARG A 38 -9.59 -1.49 18.71
C ARG A 38 -8.67 -1.96 17.57
N SER A 39 -8.17 -3.19 17.66
CA SER A 39 -7.28 -3.76 16.64
C SER A 39 -8.02 -3.99 15.33
N LEU A 40 -9.23 -4.54 15.38
CA LEU A 40 -10.10 -4.69 14.22
C LEU A 40 -10.47 -3.32 13.62
N GLY A 41 -10.78 -2.32 14.45
CA GLY A 41 -11.08 -0.97 13.98
C GLY A 41 -9.91 -0.34 13.23
N ALA A 42 -8.69 -0.49 13.75
CA ALA A 42 -7.48 -0.01 13.06
C ALA A 42 -7.26 -0.74 11.72
N PHE A 43 -7.44 -2.06 11.70
CA PHE A 43 -7.38 -2.85 10.47
C PHE A 43 -8.44 -2.40 9.45
N SER A 44 -9.69 -2.19 9.87
CA SER A 44 -10.77 -1.73 9.01
C SER A 44 -10.51 -0.33 8.44
N ALA A 45 -10.01 0.59 9.26
CA ALA A 45 -9.61 1.91 8.79
C ALA A 45 -8.49 1.83 7.75
N PHE A 46 -7.51 0.95 7.97
CA PHE A 46 -6.45 0.68 6.99
C PHE A 46 -7.00 0.11 5.68
N MET A 47 -7.93 -0.86 5.72
CA MET A 47 -8.56 -1.41 4.51
C MET A 47 -9.31 -0.33 3.71
N VAL A 48 -10.11 0.50 4.39
CA VAL A 48 -10.82 1.61 3.74
C VAL A 48 -9.84 2.58 3.11
N ALA A 49 -8.78 2.98 3.83
CA ALA A 49 -7.76 3.88 3.30
C ALA A 49 -7.03 3.27 2.10
N LEU A 50 -6.63 1.99 2.18
CA LEU A 50 -5.95 1.28 1.10
C LEU A 50 -6.78 1.23 -0.19
N PHE A 51 -8.05 0.83 -0.09
CA PHE A 51 -8.91 0.77 -1.27
C PHE A 51 -9.30 2.15 -1.77
N THR A 52 -9.42 3.14 -0.88
CA THR A 52 -9.62 4.54 -1.29
C THR A 52 -8.42 5.05 -2.10
N GLU A 53 -7.19 4.73 -1.69
CA GLU A 53 -5.99 5.10 -2.43
C GLU A 53 -5.93 4.44 -3.81
N MET A 54 -6.40 3.18 -3.91
CA MET A 54 -6.28 2.39 -5.14
C MET A 54 -7.39 2.65 -6.17
N TYR A 55 -8.63 2.86 -5.71
CA TYR A 55 -9.81 2.96 -6.58
C TYR A 55 -10.56 4.29 -6.43
N GLY A 56 -10.44 4.93 -5.27
CA GLY A 56 -11.17 6.14 -4.93
C GLY A 56 -10.41 7.37 -5.43
N PHE A 57 -9.70 8.01 -4.52
CA PHE A 57 -8.96 9.24 -4.81
C PHE A 57 -7.63 9.22 -4.05
N PRO A 58 -6.48 9.10 -4.74
CA PRO A 58 -5.19 9.00 -4.08
C PRO A 58 -4.88 10.24 -3.25
N LEU A 59 -4.55 10.05 -1.98
CA LEU A 59 -4.27 11.13 -1.03
C LEU A 59 -3.07 11.98 -1.48
N THR A 60 -2.08 11.34 -2.10
CA THR A 60 -0.92 12.05 -2.64
C THR A 60 -1.35 13.05 -3.73
N LEU A 61 -2.25 12.63 -4.62
CA LEU A 61 -2.81 13.52 -5.64
C LEU A 61 -3.73 14.58 -5.03
N TYR A 62 -4.46 14.28 -3.95
CA TYR A 62 -5.25 15.28 -3.24
C TYR A 62 -4.43 16.50 -2.83
N PHE A 63 -3.32 16.26 -2.13
CA PHE A 63 -2.48 17.36 -1.65
C PHE A 63 -1.73 18.07 -2.78
N LEU A 64 -1.31 17.33 -3.81
CA LEU A 64 -0.48 17.88 -4.87
C LEU A 64 -1.27 18.43 -6.06
N SER A 65 -2.56 18.13 -6.19
CA SER A 65 -3.38 18.47 -7.36
C SER A 65 -3.30 19.94 -7.77
N GLY A 66 -3.42 20.87 -6.82
CA GLY A 66 -3.32 22.30 -7.11
C GLY A 66 -1.94 22.72 -7.65
N TRP A 67 -0.87 22.14 -7.13
CA TRP A 67 0.48 22.41 -7.61
C TRP A 67 0.73 21.74 -8.96
N LEU A 68 0.33 20.47 -9.12
CA LEU A 68 0.50 19.70 -10.35
C LEU A 68 -0.26 20.33 -11.53
N GLN A 69 -1.53 20.68 -11.33
CA GLN A 69 -2.36 21.29 -12.37
C GLN A 69 -1.89 22.70 -12.75
N SER A 70 -1.35 23.48 -11.80
CA SER A 70 -0.81 24.81 -12.11
C SER A 70 0.53 24.77 -12.85
N ARG A 71 1.39 23.79 -12.54
CA ARG A 71 2.71 23.64 -13.20
C ARG A 71 2.66 22.85 -14.51
N TYR A 72 1.74 21.90 -14.62
CA TYR A 72 1.62 20.96 -15.73
C TYR A 72 0.15 20.81 -16.15
N PRO A 73 -0.45 21.86 -16.73
CA PRO A 73 -1.88 21.88 -17.06
C PRO A 73 -2.28 20.89 -18.17
N GLU A 74 -1.32 20.49 -19.02
CA GLU A 74 -1.55 19.60 -20.15
C GLU A 74 -1.55 18.10 -19.78
N VAL A 75 -1.23 17.77 -18.52
CA VAL A 75 -1.14 16.37 -18.05
C VAL A 75 -2.43 15.97 -17.35
N ASP A 76 -3.04 14.88 -17.80
CA ASP A 76 -4.17 14.26 -17.09
C ASP A 76 -3.68 13.47 -15.86
N TRP A 77 -3.53 14.16 -14.74
CA TRP A 77 -3.05 13.57 -13.47
C TRP A 77 -3.96 12.50 -12.87
N PHE A 78 -5.17 12.30 -13.41
CA PHE A 78 -6.12 11.29 -12.97
C PHE A 78 -6.19 10.07 -13.91
N ALA A 79 -5.31 9.99 -14.91
CA ALA A 79 -5.10 8.78 -15.69
C ALA A 79 -4.16 7.80 -14.96
N HIS A 80 -4.31 6.49 -15.22
CA HIS A 80 -3.46 5.45 -14.64
C HIS A 80 -1.96 5.69 -14.86
N ASP A 81 -1.55 6.03 -16.09
CA ASP A 81 -0.14 6.25 -16.44
C ASP A 81 0.46 7.42 -15.65
N SER A 82 -0.33 8.46 -15.40
CA SER A 82 0.07 9.62 -14.59
C SER A 82 0.22 9.30 -13.10
N GLY A 83 -0.33 8.16 -12.65
CA GLY A 83 -0.14 7.61 -11.32
C GLY A 83 1.32 7.25 -11.02
N HIS A 84 2.16 7.06 -12.05
CA HIS A 84 3.62 6.98 -11.94
C HIS A 84 4.23 8.38 -11.76
N LEU A 85 3.89 9.00 -10.64
CA LEU A 85 4.11 10.43 -10.40
C LEU A 85 5.59 10.84 -10.48
N LEU A 86 6.51 10.01 -9.96
CA LEU A 86 7.95 10.30 -10.02
C LEU A 86 8.47 10.18 -11.44
N GLU A 87 8.06 9.15 -12.17
CA GLU A 87 8.42 8.96 -13.57
C GLU A 87 7.94 10.15 -14.43
N MET A 88 6.70 10.61 -14.21
CA MET A 88 6.13 11.77 -14.90
C MET A 88 6.85 13.08 -14.54
N LEU A 89 7.12 13.33 -13.26
CA LEU A 89 7.79 14.56 -12.81
C LEU A 89 9.23 14.67 -13.31
N PHE A 90 9.91 13.54 -13.50
CA PHE A 90 11.27 13.51 -14.05
C PHE A 90 11.29 13.34 -15.58
N GLY A 91 10.13 13.38 -16.24
CA GLY A 91 10.01 13.43 -17.70
C GLY A 91 10.31 12.09 -18.39
N TRP A 92 10.03 10.96 -17.74
CA TRP A 92 10.16 9.64 -18.38
C TRP A 92 9.10 9.46 -19.48
N GLN A 93 9.54 9.20 -20.71
CA GLN A 93 8.67 9.10 -21.90
C GLN A 93 8.42 7.65 -22.36
N GLY A 94 9.08 6.68 -21.74
CA GLY A 94 8.90 5.25 -22.03
C GLY A 94 7.77 4.64 -21.19
N SER A 95 7.63 3.31 -21.28
CA SER A 95 6.72 2.60 -20.38
C SER A 95 7.10 2.85 -18.92
N PRO A 96 6.17 3.29 -18.06
CA PRO A 96 6.46 3.57 -16.66
C PRO A 96 6.98 2.34 -15.89
N HIS A 97 6.61 1.13 -16.30
CA HIS A 97 7.08 -0.12 -15.68
C HIS A 97 8.58 -0.38 -15.85
N PHE A 98 9.21 0.23 -16.85
CA PHE A 98 10.65 0.17 -17.07
C PHE A 98 11.36 1.44 -16.61
N GLY A 99 10.63 2.36 -15.96
CA GLY A 99 11.21 3.56 -15.37
C GLY A 99 12.16 3.21 -14.21
N PRO A 100 13.19 4.04 -13.99
CA PRO A 100 14.18 3.79 -12.94
C PRO A 100 13.56 3.71 -11.54
N PHE A 101 12.53 4.51 -11.27
CA PHE A 101 11.82 4.50 -9.99
C PHE A 101 10.99 3.23 -9.79
N HIS A 102 10.36 2.71 -10.85
CA HIS A 102 9.62 1.46 -10.80
C HIS A 102 10.53 0.23 -10.62
N LEU A 103 11.70 0.23 -11.26
CA LEU A 103 12.70 -0.82 -11.03
C LEU A 103 13.25 -0.75 -9.61
N LEU A 104 13.51 0.45 -9.11
CA LEU A 104 13.98 0.64 -7.74
C LEU A 104 12.93 0.20 -6.71
N SER A 105 11.66 0.55 -6.93
CA SER A 105 10.56 0.11 -6.06
C SER A 105 10.43 -1.42 -6.08
N THR A 106 10.60 -2.05 -7.25
CA THR A 106 10.62 -3.51 -7.39
C THR A 106 11.73 -4.14 -6.53
N VAL A 107 12.94 -3.58 -6.56
CA VAL A 107 14.06 -4.04 -5.70
C VAL A 107 13.71 -3.87 -4.22
N PHE A 108 13.13 -2.74 -3.82
CA PHE A 108 12.70 -2.53 -2.44
C PHE A 108 11.61 -3.52 -2.00
N ILE A 109 10.64 -3.84 -2.86
CA ILE A 109 9.58 -4.81 -2.57
C ILE A 109 10.18 -6.20 -2.36
N PHE A 110 11.00 -6.69 -3.30
CA PHE A 110 11.65 -8.00 -3.15
C PHE A 110 12.61 -8.04 -1.97
N GLY A 111 13.36 -6.97 -1.73
CA GLY A 111 14.20 -6.81 -0.55
C GLY A 111 13.37 -6.88 0.75
N GLY A 112 12.24 -6.19 0.80
CA GLY A 112 11.30 -6.25 1.93
C GLY A 112 10.76 -7.64 2.18
N PHE A 113 10.33 -8.36 1.14
CA PHE A 113 9.91 -9.76 1.26
C PHE A 113 11.04 -10.66 1.78
N TYR A 114 12.26 -10.46 1.32
CA TYR A 114 13.42 -11.18 1.80
C TYR A 114 13.69 -10.91 3.30
N LEU A 115 13.60 -9.64 3.73
CA LEU A 115 13.74 -9.27 5.14
C LEU A 115 12.66 -9.91 6.01
N ILE A 116 11.40 -9.89 5.57
CA ILE A 116 10.29 -10.54 6.28
C ILE A 116 10.53 -12.05 6.38
N ALA A 117 10.90 -12.71 5.28
CA ALA A 117 11.13 -14.15 5.25
C ALA A 117 12.28 -14.59 6.17
N THR A 118 13.38 -13.84 6.17
CA THR A 118 14.55 -14.13 7.02
C THR A 118 14.30 -13.78 8.50
N GLY A 119 13.61 -12.67 8.77
CA GLY A 119 13.15 -12.27 10.09
C GLY A 119 12.22 -13.32 10.71
N TRP A 120 11.22 -13.77 9.94
CA TRP A 120 10.26 -14.78 10.40
C TRP A 120 10.93 -16.06 10.89
N ARG A 121 11.94 -16.56 10.17
CA ARG A 121 12.66 -17.77 10.58
C ARG A 121 13.33 -17.63 11.95
N THR A 122 13.92 -16.47 12.21
CA THR A 122 14.58 -16.17 13.49
C THR A 122 13.57 -16.02 14.62
N LEU A 123 12.49 -15.26 14.36
CA LEU A 123 11.43 -15.03 15.33
C LEU A 123 10.72 -16.34 15.71
N TYR A 124 10.43 -17.18 14.71
CA TYR A 124 9.77 -18.46 14.92
C TYR A 124 10.60 -19.40 15.79
N ALA A 125 11.92 -19.51 15.53
CA ALA A 125 12.81 -20.32 16.36
C ALA A 125 12.86 -19.82 17.81
N ALA A 126 13.06 -18.51 18.01
CA ALA A 126 13.10 -17.90 19.33
C ALA A 126 11.77 -18.08 20.09
N GLN A 127 10.64 -17.94 19.40
CA GLN A 127 9.31 -18.15 19.96
C GLN A 127 9.10 -19.61 20.42
N ARG A 128 9.57 -20.59 19.66
CA ARG A 128 9.51 -22.02 20.04
C ARG A 128 10.34 -22.35 21.27
N GLU A 129 11.48 -21.67 21.43
CA GLU A 129 12.38 -21.84 22.57
C GLU A 129 11.99 -20.97 23.78
N GLY A 130 11.04 -20.06 23.61
CA GLY A 130 10.60 -19.14 24.68
C GLY A 130 11.62 -18.05 25.02
N VAL A 131 12.52 -17.72 24.08
CA VAL A 131 13.58 -16.71 24.26
C VAL A 131 13.34 -15.48 23.39
N LEU A 132 14.03 -14.39 23.70
CA LEU A 132 14.00 -13.18 22.88
C LEU A 132 14.84 -13.35 21.60
N ALA A 133 14.25 -13.02 20.46
CA ALA A 133 14.98 -12.94 19.19
C ALA A 133 15.99 -11.77 19.25
N THR A 134 17.28 -12.10 19.23
CA THR A 134 18.38 -11.13 19.31
C THR A 134 19.47 -11.35 18.26
N SER A 135 19.30 -12.35 17.39
CA SER A 135 20.22 -12.71 16.31
C SER A 135 19.66 -12.32 14.94
N GLY A 136 20.49 -12.42 13.89
CA GLY A 136 20.07 -12.08 12.52
C GLY A 136 19.65 -10.62 12.41
N LEU A 137 18.51 -10.35 11.75
CA LEU A 137 17.97 -8.99 11.62
C LEU A 137 17.63 -8.34 12.96
N TYR A 138 17.21 -9.14 13.95
CA TYR A 138 16.83 -8.65 15.28
C TYR A 138 18.02 -8.16 16.11
N ALA A 139 19.26 -8.43 15.67
CA ALA A 139 20.45 -7.82 16.27
C ALA A 139 20.58 -6.32 15.96
N TYR A 140 19.97 -5.86 14.85
CA TYR A 140 20.10 -4.49 14.37
C TYR A 140 18.82 -3.67 14.55
N ILE A 141 17.65 -4.29 14.35
CA ILE A 141 16.36 -3.61 14.38
C ILE A 141 15.37 -4.46 15.18
N ARG A 142 14.61 -3.85 16.10
CA ARG A 142 13.64 -4.59 16.95
C ARG A 142 12.40 -5.04 16.18
N HIS A 143 12.05 -4.29 15.15
CA HIS A 143 10.95 -4.53 14.22
C HIS A 143 11.51 -4.38 12.80
N PRO A 144 12.37 -5.33 12.36
CA PRO A 144 12.89 -5.35 11.00
C PRO A 144 11.77 -5.64 10.00
#